data_AF-A0A7C5SQP7-F1
#
_entry.id   AF-A0A7C5SQP7-F1
#
_cell.length_a   1.000
_cell.length_b   1.000
_cell.length_c   1.000
_cell.angle_alpha   90.00
_cell.angle_beta   90.00
_cell.angle_gamma   90.00
#
_symmetry.space_group_name_H-M   'P 1'
#
loop_
_entity.id
_entity.type
_entity.pdbx_description
1 polymer ?
#
loop_
_entity_poly.entity_id
_entity_poly.type
_entity_poly.pdbx_seq_one_letter_code
_entity_poly.pdbx_strand_id
1 'polypeptide(L)'
;MIKMINRIVYDGYGSRRGLLNTQIHRFKYYLGQYNYLKQVQWGDVERLVFVCKGNICRSAYAEAVTKGLGLDSASCGVDTSLGMPANPDAVRVAALRGYDLSYHTTTPIQLFDRQPGDLFVAMEPWHTERIESLCGGDVLCTLLGMWGKP
;
A
#
# COMPACT_ATOMS: atom_id res chain seq x y z
N MET A 1 -10.25 15.25 -29.53
CA MET A 1 -10.97 14.23 -28.72
C MET A 1 -10.07 13.09 -28.25
N ILE A 2 -9.48 12.28 -29.15
CA ILE A 2 -8.65 11.11 -28.77
C ILE A 2 -7.41 11.48 -27.93
N LYS A 3 -6.71 12.57 -28.26
CA LYS A 3 -5.55 13.05 -27.49
C LYS A 3 -5.92 13.48 -26.05
N MET A 4 -7.12 14.04 -25.87
CA MET A 4 -7.62 14.48 -24.56
C MET A 4 -8.02 13.28 -23.69
N ILE A 5 -8.69 12.29 -24.27
CA ILE A 5 -9.03 11.03 -23.60
C ILE A 5 -7.77 10.29 -23.17
N ASN A 6 -6.76 10.19 -24.04
CA ASN A 6 -5.49 9.58 -23.67
C ASN A 6 -4.83 10.32 -22.50
N ARG A 7 -4.78 11.66 -22.52
CA ARG A 7 -4.18 12.43 -21.43
C ARG A 7 -4.87 12.15 -20.07
N ILE A 8 -6.21 12.14 -20.04
CA ILE A 8 -6.97 11.79 -18.83
C ILE A 8 -6.63 10.38 -18.34
N VAL A 9 -6.50 9.43 -19.26
CA VAL A 9 -6.15 8.03 -18.93
C VAL A 9 -4.75 7.93 -18.34
N TYR A 10 -3.76 8.59 -18.94
CA TYR A 10 -2.38 8.53 -18.48
C TYR A 10 -2.17 9.32 -17.19
N ASP A 11 -2.76 10.51 -17.06
CA ASP A 11 -2.62 11.35 -15.87
C ASP A 11 -3.34 10.74 -14.65
N GLY A 12 -4.49 10.07 -14.86
CA GLY A 12 -5.29 9.48 -13.77
C GLY A 12 -4.95 8.03 -13.42
N TYR A 13 -4.55 7.23 -14.41
CA TYR A 13 -4.40 5.77 -14.24
C TYR A 13 -3.02 5.25 -14.67
N GLY A 14 -2.13 6.12 -15.16
CA GLY A 14 -0.79 5.79 -15.65
C GLY A 14 -0.77 5.00 -16.97
N SER A 15 -1.82 4.23 -17.28
CA SER A 15 -1.96 3.47 -18.51
C SER A 15 -3.41 3.05 -18.77
N ARG A 16 -3.69 2.65 -20.02
CA ARG A 16 -4.99 2.03 -20.39
C ARG A 16 -5.27 0.76 -19.60
N ARG A 17 -4.25 -0.06 -19.36
CA ARG A 17 -4.36 -1.27 -18.54
C ARG A 17 -4.67 -0.93 -17.08
N GLY A 18 -4.05 0.13 -16.55
CA GLY A 18 -4.36 0.70 -15.24
C GLY A 18 -5.84 1.06 -15.12
N LEU A 19 -6.38 1.81 -16.09
CA LEU A 19 -7.80 2.16 -16.14
C LEU A 19 -8.70 0.92 -16.13
N LEU A 20 -8.45 -0.05 -17.01
CA LEU A 20 -9.23 -1.28 -17.08
C LEU A 20 -9.21 -2.05 -15.76
N ASN A 21 -8.02 -2.24 -15.18
CA ASN A 21 -7.87 -2.88 -13.88
C ASN A 21 -8.64 -2.14 -12.78
N THR A 22 -8.59 -0.81 -12.75
CA THR A 22 -9.37 -0.02 -11.79
C THR A 22 -10.86 -0.26 -11.93
N GLN A 23 -11.40 -0.32 -13.15
CA GLN A 23 -12.83 -0.59 -13.34
C GLN A 23 -13.20 -2.03 -12.93
N ILE A 24 -12.35 -3.01 -13.22
CA ILE A 24 -12.54 -4.39 -12.77
C ILE A 24 -12.59 -4.46 -11.24
N HIS A 25 -11.63 -3.84 -10.54
CA HIS A 25 -11.59 -3.86 -9.08
C HIS A 25 -12.74 -3.08 -8.44
N ARG A 26 -13.20 -1.98 -9.07
CA ARG A 26 -14.43 -1.28 -8.64
C ARG A 26 -15.65 -2.18 -8.76
N PHE A 27 -15.79 -2.90 -9.87
CA PHE A 27 -16.90 -3.85 -10.03
C PHE A 27 -16.83 -4.97 -8.98
N LYS A 28 -15.66 -5.56 -8.75
CA LYS A 28 -15.44 -6.54 -7.67
C LYS A 28 -15.79 -6.00 -6.28
N TYR A 29 -15.45 -4.72 -6.01
CA TYR A 29 -15.83 -4.03 -4.79
C TYR A 29 -17.36 -3.92 -4.64
N TYR A 30 -18.08 -3.50 -5.69
CA TYR A 30 -19.55 -3.43 -5.66
C TYR A 30 -20.22 -4.80 -5.49
N LEU A 31 -19.60 -5.87 -6.01
CA LEU A 31 -20.04 -7.25 -5.78
C LEU A 31 -19.70 -7.77 -4.37
N GLY A 32 -19.05 -6.98 -3.51
CA GLY A 32 -18.70 -7.39 -2.15
C GLY A 32 -17.52 -8.36 -2.06
N GLN A 33 -16.77 -8.58 -3.15
CA GLN A 33 -15.64 -9.52 -3.15
C GLN A 33 -14.51 -9.11 -2.21
N TYR A 34 -14.45 -7.84 -1.78
CA TYR A 34 -13.47 -7.34 -0.81
C TYR A 34 -14.02 -7.16 0.61
N ASN A 35 -15.24 -7.62 0.90
CA ASN A 35 -15.85 -7.41 2.23
C ASN A 35 -15.06 -8.07 3.36
N TYR A 36 -14.38 -9.17 3.10
CA TYR A 36 -13.50 -9.81 4.09
C TYR A 36 -12.36 -8.88 4.55
N LEU A 37 -11.84 -8.02 3.67
CA LEU A 37 -10.81 -7.03 3.99
C LEU A 37 -11.31 -5.89 4.89
N LYS A 38 -12.63 -5.77 5.14
CA LYS A 38 -13.20 -4.82 6.10
C LYS A 38 -13.31 -5.41 7.52
N GLN A 39 -13.14 -6.72 7.68
CA GLN A 39 -13.33 -7.41 8.95
C GLN A 39 -12.07 -7.32 9.82
N VAL A 40 -11.74 -6.10 10.26
CA VAL A 40 -10.59 -5.83 11.12
C VAL A 40 -11.06 -5.72 12.57
N GLN A 41 -10.49 -6.56 13.45
CA GLN A 41 -10.67 -6.45 14.90
C GLN A 41 -9.72 -5.39 15.45
N TRP A 42 -10.11 -4.12 15.37
CA TRP A 42 -9.26 -2.98 15.73
C TRP A 42 -8.74 -3.00 17.17
N GLY A 43 -9.39 -3.73 18.09
CA GLY A 43 -8.95 -3.86 19.47
C GLY A 43 -7.63 -4.63 19.64
N ASP A 44 -7.26 -5.46 18.66
CA ASP A 44 -6.04 -6.27 18.69
C ASP A 44 -4.92 -5.67 17.82
N VAL A 45 -5.16 -4.50 17.20
CA VAL A 45 -4.20 -3.86 16.30
C VAL A 45 -3.27 -2.94 17.09
N GLU A 46 -1.99 -3.30 17.13
CA GLU A 46 -0.95 -2.53 17.79
C GLU A 46 -0.11 -1.71 16.80
N ARG A 47 0.08 -2.24 15.58
CA ARG A 47 0.96 -1.63 14.56
C ARG A 47 0.40 -1.76 13.15
N LEU A 48 0.48 -0.68 12.37
CA LEU A 48 0.09 -0.67 10.95
C LEU A 48 1.29 -0.96 10.04
N VAL A 49 1.23 -2.05 9.26
CA VAL A 49 2.30 -2.46 8.35
C VAL A 49 1.89 -2.20 6.90
N PHE A 50 2.39 -1.12 6.30
CA PHE A 50 2.04 -0.76 4.94
C PHE A 50 2.80 -1.58 3.90
N VAL A 51 2.08 -2.14 2.92
CA VAL A 51 2.67 -3.02 1.90
C VAL A 51 2.40 -2.52 0.49
N CYS A 52 3.47 -2.37 -0.28
CA CYS A 52 3.37 -2.16 -1.72
C CYS A 52 4.33 -3.10 -2.47
N LYS A 53 4.49 -2.91 -3.78
CA LYS A 53 5.43 -3.70 -4.59
C LYS A 53 6.88 -3.56 -4.10
N GLY A 54 7.47 -2.39 -4.35
CA GLY A 54 8.91 -2.18 -4.16
C GLY A 54 9.33 -1.57 -2.83
N ASN A 55 8.39 -1.16 -1.98
CA ASN A 55 8.66 -0.42 -0.74
C ASN A 55 9.46 0.89 -0.89
N ILE A 56 9.53 1.47 -2.10
CA ILE A 56 10.28 2.72 -2.37
C ILE A 56 9.42 3.98 -2.47
N CYS A 57 8.09 3.85 -2.59
CA CYS A 57 7.19 5.01 -2.75
C CYS A 57 6.02 4.97 -1.76
N ARG A 58 4.98 4.18 -2.10
CA ARG A 58 3.66 4.28 -1.46
C ARG A 58 3.66 3.83 -0.01
N SER A 59 4.23 2.66 0.28
CA SER A 59 4.26 2.14 1.65
C SER A 59 5.20 2.95 2.55
N ALA A 60 6.35 3.39 2.03
CA ALA A 60 7.25 4.30 2.74
C ALA A 60 6.56 5.62 3.13
N TYR A 61 5.86 6.23 2.17
CA TYR A 61 5.09 7.45 2.42
C TYR A 61 3.99 7.25 3.47
N ALA A 62 3.24 6.15 3.38
CA ALA A 62 2.17 5.85 4.33
C ALA A 62 2.70 5.60 5.76
N GLU A 63 3.84 4.94 5.90
CA GLU A 63 4.54 4.78 7.19
C GLU A 63 4.92 6.15 7.76
N ALA A 64 5.59 7.00 6.99
CA ALA A 64 6.00 8.33 7.48
C ALA A 64 4.81 9.21 7.88
N VAL A 65 3.72 9.16 7.11
CA VAL A 65 2.47 9.85 7.46
C VAL A 65 1.91 9.33 8.77
N THR A 66 1.84 8.02 8.93
CA THR A 66 1.25 7.37 10.11
C THR A 66 2.08 7.61 11.37
N LYS A 67 3.41 7.54 11.27
CA LYS A 67 4.34 7.98 12.32
C LYS A 67 4.13 9.45 12.69
N GLY A 68 3.92 10.32 11.71
CA GLY A 68 3.61 11.73 11.92
C GLY A 68 2.29 11.97 12.68
N LEU A 69 1.36 11.01 12.65
CA LEU A 69 0.13 11.02 13.43
C LEU A 69 0.30 10.41 14.84
N GLY A 70 1.50 9.97 15.20
CA GLY A 70 1.81 9.36 16.50
C GLY A 70 1.35 7.90 16.62
N LEU A 71 1.07 7.23 15.51
CA LEU A 71 0.68 5.81 15.49
C LEU A 71 1.89 4.94 15.15
N ASP A 72 1.97 3.76 15.78
CA ASP A 72 3.02 2.80 15.43
C ASP A 72 2.78 2.24 14.03
N SER A 73 3.84 2.26 13.23
CA SER A 73 3.79 1.78 11.85
C SER A 73 5.15 1.38 11.31
N ALA A 74 5.08 0.49 10.33
CA ALA A 74 6.21 0.02 9.56
C ALA A 74 5.80 -0.17 8.10
N SER A 75 6.76 -0.43 7.22
CA SER A 75 6.47 -0.77 5.84
C SER A 75 7.40 -1.83 5.26
N CYS A 76 6.87 -2.57 4.28
CA CYS A 76 7.63 -3.58 3.54
C CYS A 76 7.16 -3.70 2.09
N GLY A 77 7.84 -4.54 1.31
CA GLY A 77 7.59 -4.76 -0.11
C GLY A 77 7.46 -6.24 -0.46
N VAL A 78 6.47 -6.59 -1.30
CA VAL A 78 6.28 -7.97 -1.79
C VAL A 78 7.26 -8.36 -2.91
N ASP A 79 7.95 -7.38 -3.50
CA ASP A 79 8.90 -7.54 -4.60
C ASP A 79 9.93 -6.40 -4.53
N THR A 80 10.88 -6.55 -3.61
CA THR A 80 11.97 -5.60 -3.37
C THR A 80 13.23 -6.28 -2.85
N SER A 81 14.33 -5.56 -2.86
CA SER A 81 15.59 -5.94 -2.21
C SER A 81 15.75 -5.19 -0.90
N LEU A 82 16.55 -5.72 0.02
CA LEU A 82 16.83 -5.06 1.30
C LEU A 82 17.73 -3.84 1.13
N GLY A 83 17.43 -2.75 1.83
CA GLY A 83 18.36 -1.63 2.03
C GLY A 83 18.41 -0.60 0.89
N MET A 84 17.49 -0.64 -0.07
CA MET A 84 17.40 0.41 -1.10
C MET A 84 16.77 1.68 -0.52
N PRO A 85 17.19 2.88 -0.95
CA PRO A 85 16.57 4.12 -0.52
C PRO A 85 15.17 4.28 -1.11
N ALA A 86 14.36 5.16 -0.52
CA ALA A 86 13.13 5.63 -1.15
C ALA A 86 13.39 6.26 -2.53
N ASN A 87 12.37 6.20 -3.39
CA ASN A 87 12.41 6.84 -4.70
C ASN A 87 12.58 8.37 -4.52
N PRO A 88 13.52 9.03 -5.23
CA PRO A 88 13.75 10.47 -5.11
C PRO A 88 12.50 11.33 -5.32
N ASP A 89 11.60 10.96 -6.23
CA ASP A 89 10.33 11.68 -6.42
C ASP A 89 9.39 11.51 -5.24
N ALA A 90 9.36 10.32 -4.62
CA ALA A 90 8.57 10.09 -3.42
C ALA A 90 9.12 10.92 -2.25
N VAL A 91 10.45 10.98 -2.07
CA VAL A 91 11.11 11.83 -1.07
C VAL A 91 10.73 13.31 -1.28
N ARG A 92 10.84 13.80 -2.52
CA ARG A 92 10.50 15.18 -2.87
C ARG A 92 9.03 15.50 -2.60
N VAL A 93 8.11 14.65 -3.03
CA VAL A 93 6.66 14.85 -2.83
C VAL A 93 6.29 14.75 -1.35
N ALA A 94 6.93 13.86 -0.59
CA ALA A 94 6.75 13.75 0.85
C ALA A 94 7.19 15.02 1.57
N ALA A 95 8.37 15.55 1.24
CA ALA A 95 8.91 16.76 1.83
C ALA A 95 8.00 17.98 1.59
N LEU A 96 7.43 18.09 0.38
CA LEU A 96 6.43 19.14 0.06
C LEU A 96 5.17 19.07 0.94
N ARG A 97 4.91 17.92 1.57
CA ARG A 97 3.77 17.68 2.45
C ARG A 97 4.17 17.58 3.92
N GLY A 98 5.42 17.90 4.27
CA GLY A 98 5.92 17.90 5.64
C GLY A 98 6.38 16.54 6.18
N TYR A 99 6.62 15.56 5.31
CA TYR A 99 7.10 14.23 5.69
C TYR A 99 8.49 13.96 5.12
N ASP A 100 9.36 13.32 5.92
CA ASP A 100 10.72 12.96 5.51
C ASP A 100 10.83 11.45 5.21
N LEU A 101 11.31 11.11 4.02
CA LEU A 101 11.59 9.74 3.58
C LEU A 101 13.08 9.49 3.34
N SER A 102 13.96 10.46 3.65
CA SER A 102 15.40 10.38 3.36
C SER A 102 16.09 9.23 4.12
N TYR A 103 15.56 8.85 5.29
CA TYR A 103 16.06 7.74 6.10
C TYR A 103 15.37 6.41 5.82
N HIS A 104 14.40 6.38 4.90
CA HIS A 104 13.67 5.14 4.57
C HIS A 104 14.56 4.14 3.84
N THR A 105 14.50 2.89 4.27
CA THR A 105 15.15 1.76 3.60
C THR A 105 14.16 0.64 3.31
N THR A 106 14.22 0.08 2.11
CA THR A 106 13.32 -1.01 1.71
C THR A 106 13.55 -2.27 2.53
N THR A 107 12.45 -2.94 2.88
CA THR A 107 12.44 -4.24 3.56
C THR A 107 11.58 -5.22 2.77
N PRO A 108 12.14 -6.34 2.26
CA PRO A 108 11.36 -7.42 1.67
C PRO A 108 10.43 -8.05 2.71
N ILE A 109 9.18 -8.33 2.35
CA ILE A 109 8.18 -8.88 3.29
C ILE A 109 8.60 -10.21 3.92
N GLN A 110 9.41 -11.01 3.22
CA GLN A 110 9.94 -12.28 3.71
C GLN A 110 11.00 -12.10 4.80
N LEU A 111 11.65 -10.94 4.85
CA LEU A 111 12.64 -10.57 5.87
C LEU A 111 12.05 -9.61 6.90
N PHE A 112 10.77 -9.25 6.77
CA PHE A 112 10.11 -8.32 7.67
C PHE A 112 9.81 -8.99 9.01
N ASP A 113 10.19 -8.32 10.10
CA ASP A 113 9.97 -8.81 11.46
C ASP A 113 8.52 -8.58 11.89
N ARG A 114 7.74 -9.67 11.80
CA ARG A 114 6.31 -9.68 12.13
C ARG A 114 6.11 -9.78 13.62
N GLN A 115 5.24 -8.94 14.14
CA GLN A 115 4.89 -8.89 15.55
C GLN A 115 3.40 -9.22 15.75
N PRO A 116 3.02 -9.79 16.91
CA PRO A 116 1.62 -9.83 17.31
C PRO A 116 0.98 -8.44 17.21
N GLY A 117 -0.28 -8.37 16.77
CA GLY A 117 -0.99 -7.10 16.59
C GLY A 117 -0.64 -6.33 15.31
N ASP A 118 0.17 -6.89 14.42
CA ASP A 118 0.39 -6.34 13.07
C ASP A 118 -0.87 -6.43 12.21
N LEU A 119 -1.35 -5.27 11.75
CA LEU A 119 -2.31 -5.20 10.65
C LEU A 119 -1.60 -4.82 9.36
N PHE A 120 -1.58 -5.75 8.39
CA PHE A 120 -1.03 -5.49 7.07
C PHE A 120 -1.99 -4.66 6.23
N VAL A 121 -1.52 -3.53 5.71
CA VAL A 121 -2.30 -2.59 4.92
C VAL A 121 -1.78 -2.56 3.48
N ALA A 122 -2.45 -3.30 2.60
CA ALA A 122 -2.13 -3.39 1.19
C ALA A 122 -2.49 -2.09 0.42
N MET A 123 -1.64 -1.71 -0.53
CA MET A 123 -1.89 -0.57 -1.42
C MET A 123 -2.73 -0.90 -2.66
N GLU A 124 -2.83 -2.18 -3.03
CA GLU A 124 -3.53 -2.67 -4.21
C GLU A 124 -4.05 -4.08 -3.92
N PRO A 125 -5.18 -4.51 -4.53
CA PRO A 125 -5.77 -5.82 -4.23
C PRO A 125 -4.83 -7.00 -4.44
N TRP A 126 -3.99 -7.01 -5.48
CA TRP A 126 -3.06 -8.12 -5.72
C TRP A 126 -1.96 -8.23 -4.66
N HIS A 127 -1.71 -7.17 -3.86
CA HIS A 127 -0.80 -7.28 -2.74
C HIS A 127 -1.38 -8.16 -1.63
N THR A 128 -2.70 -8.22 -1.43
CA THR A 128 -3.31 -9.06 -0.38
C THR A 128 -3.03 -10.54 -0.66
N GLU A 129 -3.26 -10.97 -1.91
CA GLU A 129 -2.92 -12.32 -2.38
C GLU A 129 -1.43 -12.63 -2.20
N ARG A 130 -0.54 -11.65 -2.46
CA ARG A 130 0.91 -11.84 -2.28
C ARG A 130 1.31 -11.92 -0.82
N ILE A 131 0.73 -11.09 0.05
CA ILE A 131 0.96 -11.13 1.50
C ILE A 131 0.61 -12.52 2.03
N GLU A 132 -0.59 -13.02 1.74
CA GLU A 132 -1.03 -14.36 2.14
C GLU A 132 -0.05 -15.44 1.65
N SER A 133 0.34 -15.38 0.37
CA SER A 133 1.25 -16.38 -0.22
C SER A 133 2.67 -16.37 0.36
N LEU A 134 3.18 -15.21 0.78
CA LEU A 134 4.58 -15.02 1.20
C LEU A 134 4.75 -15.13 2.71
N CYS A 135 3.75 -14.73 3.47
CA CYS A 135 3.81 -14.72 4.93
C CYS A 135 3.38 -16.06 5.53
N GLY A 136 2.44 -16.76 4.89
CA GLY A 136 1.80 -17.96 5.42
C GLY A 136 1.02 -17.70 6.72
N GLY A 137 0.09 -18.59 7.05
CA GLY A 137 -0.75 -18.50 8.25
C GLY A 137 -1.83 -17.41 8.18
N ASP A 138 -2.54 -17.21 9.30
CA ASP A 138 -3.58 -16.20 9.43
C ASP A 138 -2.95 -14.81 9.61
N VAL A 139 -2.76 -14.10 8.50
CA VAL A 139 -2.30 -12.71 8.50
C VAL A 139 -3.50 -11.79 8.46
N LEU A 140 -3.61 -10.89 9.44
CA LEU A 140 -4.62 -9.85 9.40
C LEU A 140 -4.24 -8.82 8.32
N CYS A 141 -5.07 -8.74 7.29
CA CYS A 141 -4.80 -7.92 6.12
C CYS A 141 -6.02 -7.09 5.72
N THR A 142 -5.79 -5.83 5.36
CA THR A 142 -6.80 -4.94 4.79
C THR A 142 -6.24 -4.21 3.56
N LEU A 143 -7.13 -3.59 2.78
CA LEU A 143 -6.75 -2.75 1.65
C LEU A 143 -6.98 -1.29 2.03
N LEU A 144 -5.95 -0.44 1.88
CA LEU A 144 -6.02 0.98 2.29
C LEU A 144 -7.24 1.70 1.68
N GLY A 145 -7.51 1.44 0.40
CA GLY A 145 -8.65 2.03 -0.33
C GLY A 145 -10.03 1.66 0.21
N MET A 146 -10.14 0.71 1.15
CA MET A 146 -11.42 0.35 1.79
C MET A 146 -11.87 1.36 2.84
N TRP A 147 -10.92 2.16 3.34
CA TRP A 147 -11.12 3.12 4.42
C TRP A 147 -11.04 4.57 3.95
N GLY A 148 -10.85 4.78 2.64
CA GLY A 148 -10.83 6.09 1.99
C GLY A 148 -12.00 6.27 1.02
N LYS A 149 -12.25 7.52 0.60
CA LYS A 149 -13.12 7.80 -0.54
C LYS A 149 -12.28 7.76 -1.82
N PRO A 150 -12.68 6.99 -2.85
CA PRO A 150 -12.00 6.97 -4.14
C PRO A 150 -12.14 8.29 -4.92
#